data_AF-D6GU27-F1
#
_entry.id   AF-D6GU27-F1
#
_cell.length_a   1.000
_cell.length_b   1.000
_cell.length_c   1.000
_cell.angle_alpha   90.00
_cell.angle_beta   90.00
_cell.angle_gamma   90.00
#
_symmetry.space_group_name_H-M   'P 1'
#
loop_
_entity.id
_entity.type
_entity.pdbx_description
1 polymer ?
#
loop_
_entity_poly.entity_id
_entity_poly.type
_entity_poly.pdbx_seq_one_letter_code
_entity_poly.pdbx_strand_id
1 'polypeptide(L)' 'MELTSKTKLKDLLNEYPWLKEEIIKVNDKFKLLNTPMLGKADIAMMSEKADMDVDILIAKLKELIASHN' A
#
# COMPACT_ATOMS: atom_id res chain seq x y z
N MET A 1 13.67 -4.53 5.37
CA MET A 1 12.59 -3.68 5.92
C MET A 1 11.43 -4.58 6.27
N GLU A 2 10.90 -4.54 7.50
CA GLU A 2 9.69 -5.28 7.85
C GLU A 2 8.46 -4.45 7.49
N LEU A 3 7.75 -4.85 6.45
CA LEU A 3 6.47 -4.25 6.10
C LEU A 3 5.41 -4.70 7.10
N THR A 4 4.78 -3.75 7.79
CA THR A 4 3.76 -4.00 8.82
C THR A 4 2.52 -3.15 8.57
N SER A 5 1.42 -3.48 9.23
CA SER A 5 0.15 -2.73 9.13
C SER A 5 0.28 -1.26 9.57
N LYS A 6 1.26 -0.95 10.42
CA LYS A 6 1.60 0.39 10.90
C LYS A 6 2.54 1.16 9.97
N THR A 7 3.09 0.50 8.95
CA THR A 7 3.97 1.16 7.99
C THR A 7 3.18 2.25 7.26
N LYS A 8 3.72 3.47 7.29
CA LYS A 8 3.10 4.59 6.60
C LYS A 8 3.19 4.37 5.10
N LEU A 9 2.05 4.40 4.44
CA LEU A 9 2.03 4.18 3.00
C LEU A 9 2.80 5.27 2.26
N LYS A 10 2.76 6.51 2.77
CA LYS A 10 3.57 7.62 2.25
C LYS A 10 5.06 7.28 2.19
N ASP A 11 5.61 6.65 3.24
CA ASP A 11 7.02 6.29 3.31
C ASP A 11 7.35 5.21 2.27
N LEU A 12 6.50 4.18 2.22
CA LEU A 12 6.61 3.09 1.27
C LEU A 12 6.53 3.56 -0.19
N LEU A 13 5.59 4.45 -0.49
CA LEU A 13 5.45 5.04 -1.83
C LEU A 13 6.57 6.02 -2.17
N ASN A 14 7.24 6.58 -1.16
CA ASN A 14 8.40 7.44 -1.37
C ASN A 14 9.66 6.62 -1.70
N GLU A 15 9.84 5.45 -1.09
CA GLU A 15 10.89 4.50 -1.48
C GLU A 15 10.57 3.79 -2.80
N TYR A 16 9.31 3.38 -3.00
CA TYR A 16 8.84 2.62 -4.15
C TYR A 16 7.70 3.34 -4.88
N PRO A 17 8.00 4.38 -5.68
CA PRO A 17 6.97 5.14 -6.39
C PRO A 17 6.17 4.29 -7.38
N TRP A 18 6.78 3.25 -7.94
CA TRP A 18 6.14 2.27 -8.84
C TRP A 18 5.11 1.40 -8.12
N LEU A 19 5.26 1.16 -6.81
CA LEU A 19 4.35 0.35 -6.01
C LEU A 19 2.95 0.98 -5.94
N LYS A 20 2.89 2.31 -6.05
CA LYS A 20 1.62 3.05 -6.13
C LYS A 20 0.74 2.54 -7.28
N GLU A 21 1.34 2.36 -8.46
CA GLU A 21 0.60 1.93 -9.64
C GLU A 21 0.19 0.46 -9.52
N GLU A 22 1.08 -0.40 -9.01
CA GLU A 22 0.79 -1.81 -8.78
C GLU A 22 -0.35 -2.02 -7.77
N ILE A 23 -0.32 -1.28 -6.65
CA ILE A 23 -1.41 -1.28 -5.66
C ILE A 23 -2.72 -0.86 -6.32
N ILE A 24 -2.73 0.23 -7.08
CA ILE A 24 -3.92 0.71 -7.80
C ILE A 24 -4.47 -0.35 -8.77
N LYS A 25 -3.60 -1.12 -9.44
CA LYS A 25 -4.03 -2.23 -10.30
C LYS A 25 -4.63 -3.40 -9.51
N VAL A 26 -4.16 -3.65 -8.29
CA VAL A 26 -4.74 -4.66 -7.40
C VAL A 26 -6.15 -4.26 -6.96
N ASN A 27 -6.36 -2.97 -6.65
CA ASN A 27 -7.67 -2.45 -6.29
C ASN A 27 -7.81 -0.95 -6.61
N ASP A 28 -8.73 -0.61 -7.51
CA ASP A 28 -8.98 0.78 -7.91
C ASP A 28 -9.40 1.70 -6.74
N LYS A 29 -9.88 1.16 -5.61
CA LYS A 29 -10.15 1.96 -4.41
C LYS A 29 -8.90 2.68 -3.88
N PHE A 30 -7.70 2.16 -4.20
CA PHE A 30 -6.46 2.84 -3.87
C PHE A 30 -6.24 4.14 -4.66
N LYS A 31 -6.93 4.36 -5.80
CA LYS A 31 -6.92 5.68 -6.47
C LYS A 31 -7.56 6.77 -5.62
N LEU A 32 -8.57 6.43 -4.80
CA LEU A 32 -9.28 7.42 -3.97
C LEU A 32 -8.39 7.99 -2.86
N LEU A 33 -7.30 7.29 -2.55
CA LEU A 33 -6.31 7.71 -1.57
C LEU A 33 -5.35 8.77 -2.12
N ASN A 34 -5.32 9.06 -3.44
CA ASN A 34 -4.54 10.18 -4.01
C ASN A 34 -4.95 11.58 -3.50
N THR A 35 -5.95 11.68 -2.63
CA THR A 35 -6.27 12.90 -1.90
C THR A 35 -5.23 13.17 -0.80
N PRO A 36 -5.06 14.42 -0.33
CA PRO A 36 -4.06 14.80 0.68
C PRO A 36 -4.09 14.01 2.00
N MET A 37 -5.08 13.13 2.20
CA MET A 37 -5.16 12.21 3.34
C MET A 37 -4.10 11.08 3.31
N LEU A 38 -3.46 10.78 2.18
CA LEU A 38 -2.41 9.74 2.07
C LEU A 38 -1.24 9.94 3.04
N GLY A 39 -0.92 11.19 3.39
CA GLY A 39 0.18 11.50 4.29
C GLY A 39 0.02 10.98 5.72
N LYS A 40 -1.20 10.59 6.10
CA LYS A 40 -1.52 10.01 7.41
C LYS A 40 -2.01 8.57 7.32
N ALA A 41 -2.24 8.04 6.13
CA ALA A 41 -2.73 6.68 5.94
C ALA A 41 -1.61 5.65 6.09
N ASP A 42 -1.90 4.60 6.84
CA ASP A 42 -1.09 3.40 6.96
C ASP A 42 -1.73 2.23 6.19
N ILE A 43 -1.02 1.10 6.11
CA ILE A 43 -1.48 -0.09 5.39
C ILE A 43 -2.79 -0.64 6.00
N ALA A 44 -3.01 -0.52 7.31
CA ALA A 44 -4.26 -0.97 7.93
C ALA A 44 -5.46 -0.15 7.45
N MET A 45 -5.36 1.18 7.49
CA MET A 45 -6.42 2.07 6.99
C MET A 45 -6.70 1.83 5.50
N MET A 46 -5.66 1.57 4.73
CA MET A 46 -5.74 1.23 3.31
C MET A 46 -6.51 -0.05 3.08
N SER A 47 -6.23 -1.07 3.88
CA SER A 47 -6.90 -2.35 3.82
C SER A 47 -8.40 -2.25 4.12
N GLU A 48 -8.73 -1.50 5.18
CA GLU A 48 -10.12 -1.23 5.57
C GLU A 48 -10.89 -0.49 4.46
N LYS A 49 -10.26 0.51 3.84
CA LYS A 49 -10.83 1.23 2.68
C LYS A 49 -10.98 0.34 1.46
N ALA A 50 -10.00 -0.53 1.21
CA ALA A 50 -9.98 -1.43 0.07
C ALA A 50 -11.01 -2.56 0.20
N ASP A 51 -11.55 -2.80 1.41
CA ASP A 51 -12.30 -4.01 1.76
C ASP A 51 -11.41 -5.25 1.51
N MET A 52 -10.16 -5.15 1.95
CA MET A 52 -9.14 -6.19 1.83
C MET A 52 -8.57 -6.49 3.21
N ASP A 53 -8.07 -7.71 3.42
CA ASP A 53 -7.38 -8.06 4.65
C ASP A 53 -5.95 -7.47 4.67
N VAL A 54 -5.57 -6.91 5.82
CA VAL A 54 -4.30 -6.18 5.97
C VAL A 54 -3.10 -7.10 5.80
N ASP A 55 -3.21 -8.34 6.26
CA ASP A 55 -2.15 -9.33 6.09
C ASP A 55 -1.98 -9.73 4.62
N ILE A 56 -3.09 -9.85 3.87
CA ILE A 56 -3.06 -10.13 2.43
C ILE A 56 -2.43 -8.96 1.67
N LEU A 57 -2.79 -7.72 2.03
CA LEU A 57 -2.20 -6.54 1.40
C LEU A 57 -0.69 -6.47 1.68
N ILE A 58 -0.26 -6.68 2.92
CA ILE A 58 1.16 -6.72 3.30
C ILE A 58 1.90 -7.82 2.54
N ALA A 59 1.33 -9.03 2.45
CA ALA A 59 1.93 -10.14 1.71
C ALA A 59 2.11 -9.78 0.24
N LYS A 60 1.08 -9.26 -0.43
CA LYS A 60 1.17 -8.81 -1.82
C LYS A 60 2.20 -7.71 -2.03
N LEU A 61 2.28 -6.75 -1.12
CA LEU A 61 3.28 -5.68 -1.19
C LEU A 61 4.70 -6.24 -1.06
N LYS A 62 4.92 -7.17 -0.12
CA LYS A 62 6.21 -7.87 0.03
C LYS A 62 6.56 -8.66 -1.24
N GLU A 63 5.59 -9.37 -1.81
CA GLU A 63 5.77 -10.12 -3.05
C GLU A 63 6.08 -9.20 -4.24
N LEU A 64 5.36 -8.07 -4.39
CA LEU A 64 5.63 -7.09 -5.45
C LEU A 64 7.04 -6.52 -5.33
N ILE A 65 7.45 -6.13 -4.13
CA ILE A 65 8.80 -5.62 -3.85
C ILE A 65 9.86 -6.68 -4.12
N ALA A 66 9.62 -7.93 -3.70
CA ALA A 66 10.53 -9.04 -3.96
C ALA A 66 10.61 -9.42 -5.44
N SER A 67 9.51 -9.30 -6.18
CA SER A 67 9.43 -9.60 -7.62
C SER A 67 10.09 -8.53 -8.49
N HIS A 68 10.20 -7.30 -7.99
CA HIS A 68 10.90 -6.19 -8.66
C HIS A 68 12.38 -6.04 -8.25
N ASN A 69 12.92 -6.96 -7.45
CA ASN A 69 14.30 -6.96 -6.95
C ASN A 69 15.09 -8.12 -7.55
#